data_AF-A0A653RMS4-F1
#
_entry.id   AF-A0A653RMS4-F1
#
_cell.length_a   1.000
_cell.length_b   1.000
_cell.length_c   1.000
_cell.angle_alpha   90.00
_cell.angle_beta   90.00
_cell.angle_gamma   90.00
#
_symmetry.space_group_name_H-M   'P 1'
#
loop_
_entity.id
_entity.type
_entity.pdbx_description
1 polymer ?
#
loop_
_entity_poly.entity_id
_entity_poly.type
_entity_poly.pdbx_seq_one_letter_code
_entity_poly.pdbx_strand_id
1 'polypeptide(L)'
;MNKCTACGATLKRGQSHCSQCGTKIETSSTRLPLWKWAVPLALVAVIGLGVWLWSEWNEPLASKETTTAKDVQQSFSASTEEEESEKASEVEEDAALPDTEAETGVFYEPVSYDEIDRFMYSFIDAFTSATYSTDTSEVETFLAEGSTFQSQTLDYLNNTLFVKGIKEDHIYTEVISIQVNGEDRDSIEDDETATVTTNEEYRIIKEDDSSVRATFETTYAVRYEDGDMKIVQNLGSNELSREEEY
;
A
#
# COMPACT_ATOMS: atom_id res chain seq x y z
N MET A 1 -36.37 -19.93 -2.72
CA MET A 1 -36.83 -19.45 -1.41
C MET A 1 -35.84 -19.94 -0.38
N ASN A 2 -35.16 -19.04 0.33
CA ASN A 2 -34.13 -19.44 1.29
C ASN A 2 -34.83 -19.86 2.59
N LYS A 3 -34.55 -21.07 3.09
CA LYS A 3 -35.06 -21.58 4.38
C LYS A 3 -33.91 -21.71 5.36
N CYS A 4 -34.18 -21.55 6.65
CA CYS A 4 -33.20 -21.79 7.71
C CYS A 4 -32.76 -23.26 7.69
N THR A 5 -31.47 -23.51 7.68
CA THR A 5 -30.89 -24.87 7.72
C THR A 5 -31.10 -25.55 9.07
N ALA A 6 -31.27 -24.79 10.15
CA ALA A 6 -31.50 -25.33 11.50
C ALA A 6 -32.97 -25.68 11.77
N CYS A 7 -33.92 -24.82 11.41
CA CYS A 7 -35.34 -24.99 11.78
C CYS A 7 -36.33 -25.05 10.60
N GLY A 8 -35.88 -24.88 9.36
CA GLY A 8 -36.73 -24.94 8.17
C GLY A 8 -37.63 -23.72 7.92
N ALA A 9 -37.59 -22.69 8.77
CA ALA A 9 -38.38 -21.47 8.62
C ALA A 9 -37.97 -20.65 7.37
N THR A 10 -38.93 -20.00 6.72
CA THR A 10 -38.69 -19.15 5.53
C THR A 10 -37.93 -17.88 5.92
N LEU A 11 -36.86 -17.56 5.21
CA LEU A 11 -36.00 -16.41 5.49
C LEU A 11 -36.36 -15.19 4.63
N LYS A 12 -36.36 -13.99 5.22
CA LYS A 12 -36.46 -12.72 4.48
C LYS A 12 -35.12 -12.37 3.84
N ARG A 13 -35.13 -11.69 2.68
CA ARG A 13 -33.92 -11.31 1.95
C ARG A 13 -33.10 -10.32 2.78
N GLY A 14 -31.80 -10.60 3.00
CA GLY A 14 -30.87 -9.71 3.68
C GLY A 14 -30.80 -9.83 5.22
N GLN A 15 -31.49 -10.80 5.84
CA GLN A 15 -31.38 -11.00 7.29
C GLN A 15 -30.15 -11.86 7.65
N SER A 16 -29.36 -11.40 8.63
CA SER A 16 -28.16 -12.09 9.11
C SER A 16 -28.45 -13.21 10.10
N HIS A 17 -29.66 -13.27 10.66
CA HIS A 17 -30.08 -14.26 11.66
C HIS A 17 -31.51 -14.75 11.37
N CYS A 18 -31.80 -16.01 11.74
CA CYS A 18 -33.15 -16.55 11.64
C CYS A 18 -34.05 -15.97 12.74
N SER A 19 -35.16 -15.33 12.36
CA SER A 19 -36.12 -14.75 13.30
C SER A 19 -36.90 -15.76 14.15
N GLN A 20 -36.78 -17.07 13.86
CA GLN A 20 -37.46 -18.13 14.61
C GLN A 20 -36.54 -18.81 15.63
N CYS A 21 -35.29 -19.14 15.24
CA CYS A 21 -34.38 -19.91 16.09
C CYS A 21 -33.07 -19.20 16.44
N GLY A 22 -32.86 -17.97 15.96
CA GLY A 22 -31.66 -17.17 16.26
C GLY A 22 -30.38 -17.61 15.56
N THR A 23 -30.39 -18.70 14.79
CA THR A 23 -29.20 -19.20 14.08
C THR A 23 -28.68 -18.14 13.10
N LYS A 24 -27.39 -17.81 13.23
CA LYS A 24 -26.66 -16.93 12.31
C LYS A 24 -26.60 -17.55 10.93
N ILE A 25 -26.95 -16.78 9.91
CA ILE A 25 -26.96 -17.21 8.52
C ILE A 25 -25.73 -16.62 7.88
N GLU A 26 -24.78 -17.47 7.50
CA GLU A 26 -23.61 -17.02 6.75
C GLU A 26 -24.07 -16.57 5.36
N THR A 27 -24.15 -15.26 5.16
CA THR A 27 -24.37 -14.68 3.85
C THR A 27 -23.09 -14.86 3.05
N SER A 28 -23.02 -15.96 2.29
CA SER A 28 -22.05 -16.10 1.21
C SER A 28 -22.36 -15.06 0.13
N SER A 29 -21.93 -13.82 0.38
CA SER A 29 -21.78 -12.82 -0.65
C SER A 29 -20.64 -13.30 -1.53
N THR A 30 -21.00 -13.93 -2.66
CA THR A 30 -20.38 -13.79 -3.98
C THR A 30 -20.80 -15.01 -4.81
N ARG A 31 -21.61 -14.77 -5.85
CA ARG A 31 -21.41 -15.27 -7.23
C ARG A 31 -22.68 -15.03 -8.06
N LEU A 32 -22.56 -14.14 -9.05
CA LEU A 32 -23.35 -14.12 -10.28
C LEU A 32 -22.41 -14.52 -11.46
N PRO A 33 -22.95 -14.91 -12.62
CA PRO A 33 -22.78 -16.27 -13.15
C PRO A 33 -21.77 -16.39 -14.30
N LEU A 34 -21.25 -17.62 -14.45
CA LEU A 34 -20.51 -18.11 -15.61
C LEU A 34 -21.43 -18.28 -16.82
N TRP A 35 -21.25 -17.46 -17.87
CA TRP A 35 -21.63 -17.81 -19.23
C TRP A 35 -20.52 -17.41 -20.21
N LYS A 36 -19.76 -18.43 -20.64
CA LYS A 36 -18.98 -18.63 -21.88
C LYS A 36 -18.44 -17.38 -22.59
N TRP A 37 -17.12 -17.16 -22.53
CA TRP A 37 -16.20 -17.12 -23.68
C TRP A 37 -14.81 -17.50 -23.17
N ALA A 38 -14.11 -18.34 -23.93
CA ALA A 38 -12.77 -18.81 -23.63
C ALA A 38 -11.73 -17.85 -24.22
N VAL A 39 -10.81 -17.34 -23.39
CA VAL A 39 -9.47 -16.85 -23.76
C VAL A 39 -8.55 -17.04 -22.54
N PRO A 40 -7.33 -17.57 -22.68
CA PRO A 40 -6.36 -17.70 -21.59
C PRO A 40 -5.55 -16.41 -21.47
N LEU A 41 -5.62 -15.74 -20.32
CA LEU A 41 -4.74 -14.64 -19.92
C LEU A 41 -4.37 -14.91 -18.45
N ALA A 42 -3.14 -15.32 -18.15
CA ALA A 42 -1.95 -14.48 -18.04
C ALA A 42 -2.08 -13.46 -16.89
N LEU A 43 -1.30 -13.71 -15.82
CA LEU A 43 -0.73 -12.74 -14.88
C LEU A 43 -1.58 -11.51 -14.53
N VAL A 44 -2.22 -11.54 -13.35
CA VAL A 44 -2.67 -10.32 -12.66
C VAL A 44 -2.20 -10.39 -11.21
N ALA A 45 -1.07 -9.77 -10.96
CA ALA A 45 -0.71 -9.09 -9.72
C ALA A 45 0.56 -8.32 -10.06
N VAL A 46 0.47 -6.99 -10.20
CA VAL A 46 1.53 -5.97 -10.08
C VAL A 46 1.03 -4.64 -10.70
N ILE A 47 1.01 -3.60 -9.84
CA ILE A 47 0.85 -2.14 -10.04
C ILE A 47 -0.55 -1.58 -10.35
N GLY A 48 -1.26 -1.19 -9.29
CA GLY A 48 -2.52 -0.45 -9.30
C GLY A 48 -2.42 1.03 -9.70
N LEU A 49 -1.43 1.43 -10.50
CA LEU A 49 -1.39 2.78 -11.11
C LEU A 49 -0.54 2.86 -12.40
N GLY A 50 0.42 1.96 -12.58
CA GLY A 50 1.23 1.92 -13.80
C GLY A 50 0.49 1.40 -15.03
N VAL A 51 -0.69 0.78 -14.89
CA VAL A 51 -1.34 0.09 -16.01
C VAL A 51 -2.43 0.92 -16.70
N TRP A 52 -3.12 1.83 -16.00
CA TRP A 52 -4.21 2.57 -16.65
C TRP A 52 -3.73 3.77 -17.49
N LEU A 53 -2.64 4.43 -17.07
CA LEU A 53 -1.95 5.43 -17.90
C LEU A 53 -1.10 4.81 -19.03
N TRP A 54 -0.91 3.49 -19.07
CA TRP A 54 -0.10 2.82 -20.08
C TRP A 54 -0.92 2.25 -21.25
N SER A 55 -2.22 2.00 -21.10
CA SER A 55 -3.04 1.41 -22.18
C SER A 55 -3.57 2.40 -23.21
N GLU A 56 -3.63 3.70 -22.90
CA GLU A 56 -4.25 4.70 -23.78
C GLU A 56 -3.26 5.68 -24.45
N TRP A 57 -1.96 5.60 -24.11
CA TRP A 57 -0.91 6.49 -24.62
C TRP A 57 0.18 5.76 -25.43
N ASN A 58 -0.08 4.52 -25.85
CA ASN A 58 0.84 3.70 -26.63
C ASN A 58 0.36 3.59 -28.08
N GLU A 59 0.62 4.61 -28.90
CA GLU A 59 0.74 4.38 -30.34
C GLU A 59 2.02 3.56 -30.60
N PRO A 60 1.98 2.54 -31.48
CA PRO A 60 3.06 1.57 -31.58
C PRO A 60 4.26 2.21 -32.27
N LEU A 61 5.28 2.57 -31.48
CA LEU A 61 6.64 2.66 -31.99
C LEU A 61 7.11 1.26 -32.39
N ALA A 62 6.82 0.92 -33.63
CA ALA A 62 7.50 -0.15 -34.33
C ALA A 62 9.00 0.17 -34.39
N SER A 63 9.82 -0.52 -33.59
CA SER A 63 10.76 -1.54 -34.09
C SER A 63 11.88 -1.85 -33.07
N LYS A 64 12.11 -3.17 -32.90
CA LYS A 64 13.41 -3.89 -32.72
C LYS A 64 14.37 -3.37 -31.64
N GLU A 65 14.78 -4.12 -30.62
CA GLU A 65 15.17 -5.53 -30.59
C GLU A 65 14.91 -6.16 -29.20
N THR A 66 14.55 -7.44 -29.25
CA THR A 66 14.39 -8.34 -28.10
C THR A 66 15.76 -8.72 -27.53
N THR A 67 15.97 -8.53 -26.23
CA THR A 67 16.95 -9.33 -25.48
C THR A 67 16.26 -9.99 -24.29
N THR A 68 16.21 -11.32 -24.38
CA THR A 68 15.62 -12.25 -23.42
C THR A 68 16.51 -12.38 -22.18
N ALA A 69 15.95 -12.24 -20.98
CA ALA A 69 16.54 -12.78 -19.77
C ALA A 69 15.43 -13.47 -18.96
N LYS A 70 15.44 -14.80 -19.07
CA LYS A 70 14.60 -15.74 -18.34
C LYS A 70 15.56 -16.48 -17.43
N ASP A 71 15.75 -16.02 -16.21
CA ASP A 71 16.36 -16.80 -15.15
C ASP A 71 16.08 -16.18 -13.78
N VAL A 72 16.09 -17.02 -12.76
CA VAL A 72 15.91 -16.71 -11.33
C VAL A 72 14.45 -16.68 -10.84
N GLN A 73 13.82 -17.86 -10.82
CA GLN A 73 12.94 -18.25 -9.71
C GLN A 73 12.91 -19.78 -9.60
N GLN A 74 13.85 -20.33 -8.84
CA GLN A 74 13.76 -21.71 -8.36
C GLN A 74 14.59 -21.88 -7.08
N SER A 75 14.01 -22.61 -6.11
CA SER A 75 14.44 -22.87 -4.72
C SER A 75 14.02 -21.75 -3.76
N PHE A 76 13.20 -21.97 -2.73
CA PHE A 76 13.28 -23.03 -1.72
C PHE A 76 11.89 -23.54 -1.29
N SER A 77 11.69 -24.86 -1.37
CA SER A 77 10.73 -25.63 -0.57
C SER A 77 11.18 -27.10 -0.54
N ALA A 78 11.56 -27.61 0.65
CA ALA A 78 11.59 -29.02 1.12
C ALA A 78 12.61 -29.12 2.28
N SER A 79 12.21 -29.12 3.56
CA SER A 79 11.62 -30.22 4.38
C SER A 79 12.67 -31.17 4.98
N THR A 80 12.69 -31.33 6.31
CA THR A 80 13.16 -32.51 7.09
C THR A 80 12.70 -32.28 8.55
N GLU A 81 11.61 -32.91 9.00
CA GLU A 81 11.51 -34.17 9.77
C GLU A 81 11.93 -34.09 11.26
N GLU A 82 11.13 -34.81 12.04
CA GLU A 82 10.93 -34.85 13.48
C GLU A 82 12.11 -35.49 14.24
N GLU A 83 12.29 -35.12 15.52
CA GLU A 83 12.57 -36.12 16.56
C GLU A 83 12.08 -35.67 17.94
N GLU A 84 11.47 -36.64 18.61
CA GLU A 84 10.88 -36.69 19.94
C GLU A 84 11.96 -36.94 21.01
N SER A 85 11.81 -36.45 22.25
CA SER A 85 12.10 -37.20 23.49
C SER A 85 12.20 -36.28 24.73
N GLU A 86 11.48 -36.68 25.77
CA GLU A 86 11.40 -36.13 27.13
C GLU A 86 12.76 -36.11 27.87
N LYS A 87 12.92 -35.24 28.89
CA LYS A 87 12.98 -35.63 30.33
C LYS A 87 13.41 -34.47 31.25
N ALA A 88 12.69 -34.37 32.37
CA ALA A 88 12.87 -33.42 33.46
C ALA A 88 14.18 -33.61 34.28
N SER A 89 14.65 -32.50 34.86
CA SER A 89 15.60 -32.46 35.99
C SER A 89 15.48 -31.10 36.70
N GLU A 90 14.87 -31.10 37.88
CA GLU A 90 14.98 -30.03 38.88
C GLU A 90 16.44 -29.91 39.36
N VAL A 91 16.98 -28.70 39.34
CA VAL A 91 18.13 -28.28 40.15
C VAL A 91 17.84 -26.87 40.66
N GLU A 92 17.56 -26.75 41.95
CA GLU A 92 17.64 -25.50 42.70
C GLU A 92 19.12 -25.15 42.90
N GLU A 93 19.54 -23.96 42.49
CA GLU A 93 20.79 -23.36 42.95
C GLU A 93 20.64 -21.83 43.03
N ASP A 94 20.74 -21.33 44.26
CA ASP A 94 20.83 -19.92 44.66
C ASP A 94 21.95 -19.21 43.87
N ALA A 95 21.55 -18.34 42.94
CA ALA A 95 22.47 -17.43 42.25
C ALA A 95 21.98 -15.99 42.47
N ALA A 96 22.86 -15.20 43.07
CA ALA A 96 22.66 -13.78 43.35
C ALA A 96 22.18 -13.03 42.11
N LEU A 97 21.11 -12.24 42.31
CA LEU A 97 20.55 -11.33 41.31
C LEU A 97 21.66 -10.43 40.76
N PRO A 98 22.02 -10.53 39.46
CA PRO A 98 22.84 -9.50 38.84
C PRO A 98 22.01 -8.20 38.80
N ASP A 99 22.62 -7.10 39.22
CA ASP A 99 22.08 -5.76 39.07
C ASP A 99 21.64 -5.59 37.61
N THR A 100 20.33 -5.59 37.41
CA THR A 100 19.70 -5.44 36.10
C THR A 100 19.97 -4.00 35.70
N GLU A 101 20.95 -3.80 34.83
CA GLU A 101 21.13 -2.52 34.15
C GLU A 101 19.79 -2.20 33.48
N ALA A 102 19.07 -1.24 34.04
CA ALA A 102 17.81 -0.79 33.49
C ALA A 102 18.13 -0.22 32.12
N GLU A 103 17.84 -1.00 31.07
CA GLU A 103 17.72 -0.48 29.71
C GLU A 103 16.78 0.72 29.80
N THR A 104 17.35 1.90 29.66
CA THR A 104 16.60 3.13 29.47
C THR A 104 15.99 3.02 28.09
N GLY A 105 14.85 2.32 28.01
CA GLY A 105 14.01 2.29 26.82
C GLY A 105 13.69 3.72 26.46
N VAL A 106 14.09 4.13 25.25
CA VAL A 106 13.73 5.42 24.70
C VAL A 106 12.23 5.36 24.47
N PHE A 107 11.47 6.08 25.30
CA PHE A 107 10.02 6.15 25.16
C PHE A 107 9.72 7.19 24.09
N TYR A 108 9.31 6.74 22.91
CA TYR A 108 8.87 7.64 21.85
C TYR A 108 7.42 8.07 22.12
N GLU A 109 7.12 9.35 21.90
CA GLU A 109 5.74 9.83 21.95
C GLU A 109 4.96 9.27 20.75
N PRO A 110 3.70 8.84 20.94
CA PRO A 110 2.89 8.30 19.85
C PRO A 110 2.70 9.34 18.74
N VAL A 111 2.84 8.90 17.50
CA VAL A 111 2.66 9.76 16.31
C VAL A 111 1.22 10.26 16.24
N SER A 112 1.06 11.58 16.27
CA SER A 112 -0.23 12.24 16.18
C SER A 112 -0.76 12.30 14.75
N TYR A 113 -2.08 12.41 14.60
CA TYR A 113 -2.73 12.64 13.29
C TYR A 113 -2.14 13.86 12.57
N ASP A 114 -1.90 14.95 13.31
CA ASP A 114 -1.35 16.19 12.78
C ASP A 114 0.07 16.01 12.23
N GLU A 115 0.85 15.08 12.78
CA GLU A 115 2.20 14.78 12.27
C GLU A 115 2.13 14.01 10.96
N ILE A 116 1.23 13.01 10.86
CA ILE A 116 1.02 12.26 9.62
C ILE A 116 0.48 13.17 8.52
N ASP A 117 -0.47 14.05 8.83
CA ASP A 117 -1.01 15.02 7.86
C ASP A 117 0.07 15.96 7.32
N ARG A 118 0.90 16.54 8.20
CA ARG A 118 2.06 17.37 7.79
C ARG A 118 3.09 16.58 7.00
N PHE A 119 3.34 15.33 7.38
CA PHE A 119 4.26 14.45 6.66
C PHE A 119 3.79 14.19 5.23
N MET A 120 2.52 13.78 5.06
CA MET A 120 1.95 13.51 3.74
C MET A 120 1.91 14.78 2.87
N TYR A 121 1.55 15.92 3.44
CA TYR A 121 1.63 17.21 2.75
C TYR A 121 3.05 17.49 2.25
N SER A 122 4.05 17.34 3.12
CA SER A 122 5.45 17.64 2.80
C SER A 122 6.02 16.69 1.74
N PHE A 123 5.64 15.40 1.78
CA PHE A 123 6.02 14.45 0.75
C PHE A 123 5.48 14.85 -0.64
N ILE A 124 4.20 15.22 -0.72
CA ILE A 124 3.53 15.57 -1.98
C ILE A 124 4.07 16.91 -2.53
N ASP A 125 4.33 17.88 -1.65
CA ASP A 125 4.96 19.14 -2.02
C ASP A 125 6.39 18.93 -2.53
N ALA A 126 7.19 18.07 -1.88
CA ALA A 126 8.52 17.68 -2.35
C ALA A 126 8.47 16.96 -3.70
N PHE A 127 7.53 16.02 -3.88
CA PHE A 127 7.33 15.30 -5.13
C PHE A 127 7.00 16.24 -6.29
N THR A 128 6.04 17.14 -6.10
CA THR A 128 5.64 18.12 -7.12
C THR A 128 6.76 19.13 -7.40
N SER A 129 7.49 19.58 -6.37
CA SER A 129 8.68 20.43 -6.50
C SER A 129 9.80 19.78 -7.33
N ALA A 130 9.97 18.45 -7.23
CA ALA A 130 10.92 17.70 -8.05
C ALA A 130 10.58 17.81 -9.56
N THR A 131 9.31 17.88 -9.94
CA THR A 131 8.89 18.04 -11.35
C THR A 131 9.32 19.37 -11.97
N TYR A 132 9.48 20.41 -11.15
CA TYR A 132 9.94 21.73 -11.59
C TYR A 132 11.46 21.86 -11.60
N SER A 133 12.11 21.32 -10.58
CA SER A 133 13.55 21.44 -10.36
C SER A 133 14.36 20.37 -11.07
N THR A 134 13.74 19.26 -11.47
CA THR A 134 14.39 18.02 -11.91
C THR A 134 15.38 17.45 -10.89
N ASP A 135 15.15 17.75 -9.60
CA ASP A 135 15.95 17.32 -8.46
C ASP A 135 15.11 16.42 -7.54
N THR A 136 15.54 15.18 -7.34
CA THR A 136 14.84 14.18 -6.51
C THR A 136 15.34 14.15 -5.07
N SER A 137 16.36 14.92 -4.72
CA SER A 137 17.01 14.81 -3.40
C SER A 137 16.07 15.05 -2.24
N GLU A 138 15.12 15.99 -2.35
CA GLU A 138 14.14 16.26 -1.31
C GLU A 138 13.11 15.12 -1.19
N VAL A 139 12.56 14.63 -2.30
CA VAL A 139 11.58 13.53 -2.27
C VAL A 139 12.20 12.24 -1.73
N GLU A 140 13.48 11.99 -2.00
CA GLU A 140 14.22 10.82 -1.49
C GLU A 140 14.25 10.76 0.04
N THR A 141 14.21 11.91 0.72
CA THR A 141 14.21 11.96 2.20
C THR A 141 12.94 11.36 2.81
N PHE A 142 11.85 11.29 2.05
CA PHE A 142 10.56 10.73 2.48
C PHE A 142 10.41 9.24 2.15
N LEU A 143 11.31 8.67 1.35
CA LEU A 143 11.18 7.30 0.84
C LEU A 143 12.03 6.36 1.68
N ALA A 144 11.49 5.19 2.02
CA ALA A 144 12.27 4.15 2.71
C ALA A 144 13.41 3.68 1.81
N GLU A 145 14.66 3.76 2.30
CA GLU A 145 15.85 3.50 1.50
C GLU A 145 15.89 2.03 1.04
N GLY A 146 16.21 1.82 -0.24
CA GLY A 146 16.28 0.48 -0.83
C GLY A 146 14.91 -0.17 -1.06
N SER A 147 13.81 0.51 -0.75
CA SER A 147 12.48 0.00 -1.02
C SER A 147 12.19 -0.05 -2.54
N THR A 148 11.35 -1.02 -2.95
CA THR A 148 10.83 -1.09 -4.32
C THR A 148 10.12 0.21 -4.69
N PHE A 149 9.41 0.82 -3.73
CA PHE A 149 8.68 2.06 -3.96
C PHE A 149 9.61 3.24 -4.20
N GLN A 150 10.72 3.37 -3.47
CA GLN A 150 11.73 4.38 -3.74
C GLN A 150 12.19 4.28 -5.21
N SER A 151 12.56 3.09 -5.66
CA SER A 151 13.00 2.87 -7.05
C SER A 151 11.92 3.21 -8.07
N GLN A 152 10.66 2.85 -7.81
CA GLN A 152 9.53 3.17 -8.71
C GLN A 152 9.25 4.66 -8.79
N THR A 153 9.28 5.37 -7.66
CA THR A 153 9.07 6.82 -7.59
C THR A 153 10.16 7.56 -8.34
N LEU A 154 11.42 7.20 -8.14
CA LEU A 154 12.56 7.81 -8.83
C LEU A 154 12.56 7.49 -10.32
N ASP A 155 12.18 6.27 -10.73
CA ASP A 155 12.03 5.92 -12.13
C ASP A 155 10.91 6.73 -12.80
N TYR A 156 9.76 6.87 -12.12
CA TYR A 156 8.65 7.66 -12.64
C TYR A 156 9.01 9.14 -12.83
N LEU A 157 9.66 9.76 -11.84
CA LEU A 157 10.15 11.14 -11.96
C LEU A 157 11.15 11.28 -13.11
N ASN A 158 12.24 10.50 -13.08
CA ASN A 158 13.35 10.66 -14.01
C ASN A 158 13.02 10.23 -15.44
N ASN A 159 12.34 9.10 -15.61
CA ASN A 159 12.14 8.47 -16.92
C ASN A 159 10.74 8.72 -17.51
N THR A 160 9.80 9.26 -16.73
CA THR A 160 8.47 9.64 -17.23
C THR A 160 8.25 11.14 -17.19
N LEU A 161 8.23 11.75 -15.99
CA LEU A 161 7.82 13.15 -15.86
C LEU A 161 8.87 14.11 -16.47
N PHE A 162 10.14 13.96 -16.09
CA PHE A 162 11.21 14.87 -16.54
C PHE A 162 11.45 14.75 -18.05
N VAL A 163 11.52 13.53 -18.58
CA VAL A 163 11.72 13.28 -20.02
C VAL A 163 10.59 13.86 -20.86
N LYS A 164 9.35 13.84 -20.35
CA LYS A 164 8.17 14.38 -21.05
C LYS A 164 7.95 15.87 -20.79
N GLY A 165 8.80 16.52 -19.99
CA GLY A 165 8.61 17.90 -19.57
C GLY A 165 7.29 18.14 -18.83
N ILE A 166 6.74 17.11 -18.17
CA ILE A 166 5.51 17.22 -17.37
C ILE A 166 5.85 17.80 -16.01
N LYS A 167 5.07 18.80 -15.60
CA LYS A 167 5.14 19.45 -14.29
C LYS A 167 3.81 19.27 -13.57
N GLU A 168 3.84 19.32 -12.26
CA GLU A 168 2.65 19.19 -11.43
C GLU A 168 2.62 20.29 -10.37
N ASP A 169 1.54 21.07 -10.32
CA ASP A 169 1.26 21.93 -9.16
C ASP A 169 0.51 21.10 -8.12
N HIS A 170 0.98 21.14 -6.87
CA HIS A 170 0.21 20.72 -5.72
C HIS A 170 -0.87 21.76 -5.41
N ILE A 171 -2.15 21.38 -5.53
CA ILE A 171 -3.29 22.27 -5.24
C ILE A 171 -3.85 21.98 -3.85
N TYR A 172 -4.00 20.70 -3.52
CA TYR A 172 -4.62 20.26 -2.27
C TYR A 172 -4.14 18.87 -1.87
N THR A 173 -3.98 18.65 -0.56
CA THR A 173 -3.87 17.32 0.04
C THR A 173 -4.61 17.33 1.37
N GLU A 174 -5.33 16.26 1.64
CA GLU A 174 -5.91 15.97 2.95
C GLU A 174 -5.72 14.49 3.25
N VAL A 175 -5.22 14.17 4.44
CA VAL A 175 -5.33 12.80 4.96
C VAL A 175 -6.79 12.54 5.31
N ILE A 176 -7.38 11.50 4.71
CA ILE A 176 -8.80 11.12 4.94
C ILE A 176 -8.94 9.88 5.81
N SER A 177 -7.91 9.02 5.88
CA SER A 177 -7.90 7.89 6.80
C SER A 177 -6.49 7.47 7.19
N ILE A 178 -6.35 7.02 8.44
CA ILE A 178 -5.13 6.43 8.98
C ILE A 178 -5.53 5.12 9.66
N GLN A 179 -4.85 4.04 9.30
CA GLN A 179 -4.99 2.74 9.93
C GLN A 179 -3.61 2.23 10.34
N VAL A 180 -3.33 2.29 11.64
CA VAL A 180 -2.13 1.67 12.22
C VAL A 180 -2.26 0.15 12.15
N ASN A 181 -1.25 -0.52 11.60
CA ASN A 181 -1.20 -1.98 11.45
C ASN A 181 -0.41 -2.65 12.59
N GLY A 182 -0.61 -2.16 13.82
CA GLY A 182 0.05 -2.60 15.05
C GLY A 182 -0.89 -3.28 16.05
N GLU A 183 -0.32 -3.83 17.13
CA GLU A 183 -1.11 -4.30 18.28
C GLU A 183 -1.66 -3.12 19.08
N ASP A 184 -0.86 -2.07 19.23
CA ASP A 184 -1.32 -0.78 19.72
C ASP A 184 -1.97 0.00 18.57
N ARG A 185 -3.17 0.51 18.84
CA ARG A 185 -3.93 1.31 17.86
C ARG A 185 -3.76 2.80 18.05
N ASP A 186 -3.17 3.19 19.18
CA ASP A 186 -3.04 4.57 19.61
C ASP A 186 -1.62 5.13 19.36
N SER A 187 -0.68 4.29 18.92
CA SER A 187 0.70 4.67 18.61
C SER A 187 1.25 3.85 17.42
N ILE A 188 2.20 4.40 16.67
CA ILE A 188 3.01 3.65 15.69
C ILE A 188 4.37 3.44 16.36
N GLU A 189 4.68 2.21 16.76
CA GLU A 189 6.01 1.87 17.29
C GLU A 189 7.04 1.73 16.16
N ASP A 190 8.33 1.68 16.53
CA ASP A 190 9.41 1.36 15.58
C ASP A 190 9.08 0.04 14.87
N ASP A 191 9.28 0.01 13.55
CA ASP A 191 8.95 -1.12 12.67
C ASP A 191 7.46 -1.36 12.39
N GLU A 192 6.55 -0.61 13.01
CA GLU A 192 5.13 -0.66 12.67
C GLU A 192 4.83 0.11 11.39
N THR A 193 3.82 -0.38 10.66
CA THR A 193 3.33 0.28 9.45
C THR A 193 1.97 0.91 9.69
N ALA A 194 1.74 2.09 9.15
CA ALA A 194 0.43 2.67 9.02
C ALA A 194 0.01 2.71 7.55
N THR A 195 -1.26 2.44 7.31
CA THR A 195 -1.91 2.68 6.03
C THR A 195 -2.51 4.08 6.07
N VAL A 196 -2.05 4.96 5.19
CA VAL A 196 -2.51 6.36 5.11
C VAL A 196 -3.19 6.57 3.77
N THR A 197 -4.46 7.00 3.78
CA THR A 197 -5.19 7.37 2.57
C THR A 197 -5.34 8.88 2.50
N THR A 198 -4.98 9.45 1.37
CA THR A 198 -5.04 10.88 1.05
C THR A 198 -6.06 11.15 -0.05
N ASN A 199 -6.62 12.36 -0.03
CA ASN A 199 -7.28 12.97 -1.17
C ASN A 199 -6.39 14.10 -1.70
N GLU A 200 -5.97 14.02 -2.95
CA GLU A 200 -4.93 14.84 -3.55
C GLU A 200 -5.46 15.52 -4.81
N GLU A 201 -5.20 16.81 -4.99
CA GLU A 201 -5.53 17.54 -6.22
C GLU A 201 -4.27 18.15 -6.81
N TYR A 202 -4.10 17.92 -8.12
CA TYR A 202 -2.97 18.41 -8.89
C TYR A 202 -3.44 19.20 -10.11
N ARG A 203 -2.65 20.20 -10.52
CA ARG A 203 -2.66 20.67 -11.91
C ARG A 203 -1.47 20.04 -12.63
N ILE A 204 -1.74 19.17 -13.59
CA ILE A 204 -0.73 18.54 -14.44
C ILE A 204 -0.54 19.42 -15.67
N ILE A 205 0.69 19.89 -15.88
CA ILE A 205 1.08 20.81 -16.96
C ILE A 205 2.00 20.05 -17.91
N LYS A 206 1.66 20.01 -19.20
CA LYS A 206 2.45 19.33 -20.23
C LYS A 206 3.48 20.26 -20.85
N GLU A 207 4.33 19.71 -21.72
CA GLU A 207 5.39 20.45 -22.42
C GLU A 207 4.86 21.62 -23.28
N ASP A 208 3.64 21.51 -23.81
CA ASP A 208 2.99 22.53 -24.63
C ASP A 208 2.21 23.58 -23.80
N ASP A 209 2.47 23.63 -22.49
CA ASP A 209 1.79 24.47 -21.49
C ASP A 209 0.27 24.21 -21.33
N SER A 210 -0.28 23.21 -22.03
CA SER A 210 -1.63 22.72 -21.73
C SER A 210 -1.68 22.13 -20.33
N SER A 211 -2.82 22.25 -19.66
CA SER A 211 -2.95 21.66 -18.33
C SER A 211 -4.31 21.07 -18.06
N VAL A 212 -4.31 20.13 -17.11
CA VAL A 212 -5.52 19.46 -16.62
C VAL A 212 -5.48 19.42 -15.10
N ARG A 213 -6.63 19.64 -14.47
CA ARG A 213 -6.79 19.37 -13.05
C ARG A 213 -7.30 17.96 -12.84
N ALA A 214 -6.69 17.24 -11.91
CA ALA A 214 -7.10 15.90 -11.55
C ALA A 214 -7.05 15.70 -10.04
N THR A 215 -8.00 14.92 -9.53
CA THR A 215 -8.10 14.56 -8.12
C THR A 215 -7.91 13.06 -7.98
N PHE A 216 -7.11 12.64 -7.00
CA PHE A 216 -6.81 11.24 -6.71
C PHE A 216 -7.08 10.92 -5.25
N GLU A 217 -7.59 9.72 -5.01
CA GLU A 217 -7.51 9.07 -3.70
C GLU A 217 -6.31 8.12 -3.75
N THR A 218 -5.28 8.38 -2.94
CA THR A 218 -4.08 7.53 -2.89
C THR A 218 -3.94 6.89 -1.53
N THR A 219 -3.55 5.62 -1.48
CA THR A 219 -3.25 4.91 -0.24
C THR A 219 -1.77 4.53 -0.20
N TYR A 220 -1.11 4.87 0.90
CA TYR A 220 0.31 4.62 1.14
C TYR A 220 0.50 3.71 2.36
N ALA A 221 1.56 2.92 2.35
CA ALA A 221 2.13 2.32 3.54
C ALA A 221 3.27 3.23 4.04
N VAL A 222 3.14 3.70 5.28
CA VAL A 222 4.11 4.55 5.98
C VAL A 222 4.68 3.77 7.16
N ARG A 223 5.96 3.95 7.47
CA ARG A 223 6.65 3.34 8.62
C ARG A 223 7.49 4.40 9.34
N TYR A 224 7.70 4.23 10.64
CA TYR A 224 8.73 4.97 11.38
C TYR A 224 10.07 4.22 11.29
N GLU A 225 11.11 4.89 10.80
CA GLU A 225 12.47 4.37 10.64
C GLU A 225 13.46 5.41 11.16
N ASP A 226 14.29 5.04 12.15
CA ASP A 226 15.35 5.91 12.71
C ASP A 226 14.85 7.30 13.18
N GLY A 227 13.61 7.37 13.68
CA GLY A 227 12.99 8.60 14.17
C GLY A 227 12.33 9.47 13.09
N ASP A 228 12.28 9.01 11.83
CA ASP A 228 11.60 9.68 10.73
C ASP A 228 10.50 8.81 10.13
N MET A 229 9.40 9.44 9.68
CA MET A 229 8.41 8.75 8.84
C MET A 229 8.96 8.53 7.44
N LYS A 230 8.72 7.34 6.88
CA LYS A 230 9.08 6.95 5.52
C LYS A 230 7.91 6.31 4.80
N ILE A 231 7.78 6.61 3.51
CA ILE A 231 6.84 5.92 2.63
C ILE A 231 7.52 4.67 2.10
N VAL A 232 6.93 3.52 2.41
CA VAL A 232 7.42 2.19 2.06
C VAL A 232 6.80 1.72 0.74
N GLN A 233 5.54 2.08 0.50
CA GLN A 233 4.77 1.60 -0.64
C GLN A 233 3.60 2.51 -1.00
N ASN A 234 3.33 2.70 -2.29
CA ASN A 234 2.00 3.10 -2.77
C ASN A 234 1.15 1.83 -2.96
N LEU A 235 0.10 1.70 -2.17
CA LEU A 235 -0.81 0.55 -2.14
C LEU A 235 -1.89 0.65 -3.24
N GLY A 236 -2.08 1.84 -3.81
CA GLY A 236 -2.89 2.12 -4.98
C GLY A 236 -3.35 3.57 -5.00
N SER A 237 -3.66 4.08 -6.19
CA SER A 237 -4.44 5.31 -6.31
C SER A 237 -5.59 5.15 -7.27
N ASN A 238 -6.64 5.92 -7.01
CA ASN A 238 -7.86 5.95 -7.77
C ASN A 238 -8.14 7.40 -8.21
N GLU A 239 -8.20 7.63 -9.53
CA GLU A 239 -8.61 8.94 -10.05
C GLU A 239 -10.09 9.19 -9.73
N LEU A 240 -10.37 10.22 -8.96
CA LEU A 240 -11.71 10.62 -8.56
C LEU A 240 -12.35 11.56 -9.59
N SER A 241 -11.56 12.47 -10.14
CA SER A 241 -12.03 13.43 -11.13
C SER A 241 -10.89 13.92 -12.03
N ARG A 242 -11.25 14.36 -13.24
CA ARG A 242 -10.36 14.99 -14.21
C ARG A 242 -11.14 16.02 -15.01
N GLU A 243 -10.65 17.25 -15.03
CA GLU A 243 -11.21 18.33 -15.86
C GLU A 243 -10.86 18.13 -17.35
N GLU A 244 -11.57 18.83 -18.23
CA GLU A 244 -11.14 18.93 -19.62
C GLU A 244 -9.85 19.77 -19.72
N GLU A 245 -9.00 19.43 -20.69
CA GLU A 245 -7.74 20.12 -20.94
C GLU A 245 -7.99 21.55 -21.45
N TYR A 246 -7.23 22.52 -20.94
CA TYR A 246 -7.34 23.94 -21.26
C TYR A 246 -6.02 24.58 -21.66
#